data_AF-A0A965VWA7-F1
#
_entry.id   AF-A0A965VWA7-F1
#
_cell.length_a   1.000
_cell.length_b   1.000
_cell.length_c   1.000
_cell.angle_alpha   90.00
_cell.angle_beta   90.00
_cell.angle_gamma   90.00
#
_symmetry.space_group_name_H-M   'P 1'
#
loop_
_entity.id
_entity.type
_entity.pdbx_description
1 polymer ?
#
loop_
_entity_poly.entity_id
_entity_poly.type
_entity_poly.pdbx_seq_one_letter_code
_entity_poly.pdbx_strand_id
1 'polypeptide(L)' 'MNTIEPQKIYTESETANWLRIKPSTLAAGRCRKDSPLPWVKVGKRRIGYIGQDILNLIDKGRMELPTKEF' A
#
# COMPACT_ATOMS: atom_id res chain seq x y z
N MET A 1 -12.16 -8.72 14.13
CA MET A 1 -10.79 -8.18 14.03
C MET A 1 -10.31 -8.49 12.63
N ASN A 2 -10.18 -7.48 11.75
CA ASN A 2 -9.59 -7.73 10.45
C ASN A 2 -8.07 -7.75 10.66
N THR A 3 -7.43 -8.84 10.29
CA THR A 3 -5.98 -9.00 10.34
C THR A 3 -5.47 -9.03 8.91
N ILE A 4 -4.36 -8.36 8.62
CA ILE A 4 -3.74 -8.43 7.29
C ILE A 4 -3.06 -9.79 7.17
N GLU A 5 -3.50 -10.60 6.22
CA GLU A 5 -2.89 -11.89 5.93
C GLU A 5 -1.70 -11.69 4.99
N PRO A 6 -0.48 -12.11 5.37
CA PRO A 6 0.73 -11.75 4.63
C PRO A 6 0.76 -12.30 3.19
N GLN A 7 0.12 -13.45 2.94
CA GLN A 7 0.09 -14.10 1.62
C GLN A 7 -1.09 -13.65 0.75
N LYS A 8 -1.98 -12.81 1.29
CA LYS A 8 -3.18 -12.37 0.58
C LYS A 8 -2.90 -11.12 -0.22
N ILE A 9 -3.56 -10.99 -1.36
CA ILE A 9 -3.49 -9.79 -2.19
C ILE A 9 -4.69 -8.91 -1.90
N TYR A 10 -4.42 -7.65 -1.57
CA TYR A 10 -5.41 -6.62 -1.31
C TYR A 10 -5.46 -5.62 -2.45
N THR A 11 -6.63 -5.02 -2.65
CA THR A 11 -6.80 -3.96 -3.64
C THR A 11 -6.18 -2.64 -3.16
N GLU A 12 -6.02 -1.68 -4.09
CA GLU A 12 -5.56 -0.33 -3.77
C GLU A 12 -6.40 0.32 -2.66
N SER A 13 -7.73 0.21 -2.75
CA SER A 13 -8.66 0.78 -1.76
C SER A 13 -8.52 0.14 -0.38
N GLU A 14 -8.40 -1.18 -0.31
CA GLU A 14 -8.19 -1.89 0.96
C GLU A 14 -6.85 -1.51 1.57
N THR A 15 -5.79 -1.48 0.76
CA THR A 15 -4.43 -1.13 1.19
C THR A 15 -4.36 0.30 1.70
N ALA A 16 -4.99 1.24 0.99
CA ALA A 16 -5.09 2.64 1.42
C ALA A 16 -5.83 2.77 2.75
N ASN A 17 -6.90 1.98 2.96
CA ASN A 17 -7.63 1.95 4.22
C ASN A 17 -6.77 1.39 5.37
N TRP A 18 -6.00 0.32 5.13
CA TRP A 18 -5.05 -0.24 6.09
C TRP A 18 -3.97 0.76 6.50
N LEU A 19 -3.41 1.47 5.53
CA LEU A 19 -2.38 2.48 5.72
C LEU A 19 -2.94 3.83 6.17
N ARG A 20 -4.27 3.99 6.30
CA ARG A 20 -4.98 5.23 6.61
C ARG A 20 -4.56 6.42 5.74
N ILE A 21 -4.30 6.17 4.46
CA ILE A 21 -3.95 7.19 3.47
C ILE A 21 -4.99 7.22 2.34
N LYS A 22 -4.94 8.27 1.52
CA LYS A 22 -5.77 8.33 0.32
C LYS A 22 -5.22 7.36 -0.75
N PRO A 23 -6.10 6.69 -1.51
CA PRO A 23 -5.69 5.85 -2.66
C PRO A 23 -4.80 6.61 -3.64
N SER A 24 -5.07 7.90 -3.86
CA SER A 24 -4.24 8.78 -4.70
C SER A 24 -2.80 8.93 -4.18
N THR A 25 -2.59 8.92 -2.86
CA THR A 25 -1.26 8.94 -2.25
C THR A 25 -0.52 7.62 -2.50
N LEU A 26 -1.23 6.49 -2.39
CA LEU A 26 -0.68 5.17 -2.71
C LEU A 26 -0.30 5.07 -4.20
N ALA A 27 -1.18 5.56 -5.09
CA ALA A 27 -0.92 5.62 -6.53
C ALA A 27 0.26 6.54 -6.86
N ALA A 28 0.39 7.68 -6.18
CA ALA A 28 1.53 8.58 -6.34
C ALA A 28 2.84 7.93 -5.86
N GLY A 29 2.81 7.22 -4.73
CA GLY A 29 3.95 6.44 -4.21
C GLY A 29 4.39 5.34 -5.17
N ARG A 30 3.45 4.67 -5.84
CA ARG A 30 3.73 3.70 -6.90
C ARG A 30 4.44 4.32 -8.11
N CYS A 31 4.15 5.57 -8.44
CA CYS A 31 4.76 6.29 -9.54
C CYS A 31 6.10 6.97 -9.20
N ARG A 32 6.54 6.95 -7.93
CA ARG A 32 7.85 7.53 -7.56
C ARG A 32 8.99 6.67 -8.10
N LYS A 33 9.97 7.33 -8.73
CA LYS A 33 11.18 6.67 -9.27
C LYS A 33 12.16 6.20 -8.18
N ASP A 34 12.19 6.89 -7.05
CA ASP A 34 13.15 6.64 -5.97
C ASP A 34 12.84 5.40 -5.13
N SER A 35 11.55 5.14 -4.88
CA SER A 35 11.10 3.98 -4.14
C SER A 35 9.70 3.61 -4.60
N PRO A 36 9.57 2.85 -5.70
CA PRO A 36 8.26 2.40 -6.14
C PRO A 36 7.71 1.44 -5.08
N LEU A 37 6.55 1.78 -4.52
CA LEU A 37 5.83 0.88 -3.62
C LEU A 37 5.69 -0.50 -4.30
N PRO A 38 5.97 -1.62 -3.62
CA PRO A 38 5.81 -2.95 -4.21
C PRO A 38 4.33 -3.18 -4.55
N TRP A 39 4.06 -3.55 -5.80
CA TRP A 39 2.72 -3.87 -6.29
C TRP A 39 2.76 -5.07 -7.22
N VAL A 40 1.66 -5.81 -7.25
CA VAL A 40 1.47 -6.95 -8.13
C VAL A 40 0.32 -6.70 -9.09
N LYS A 41 0.44 -7.22 -10.31
CA LYS A 41 -0.64 -7.16 -11.29
C LYS A 41 -1.60 -8.32 -11.07
N VAL A 42 -2.85 -8.02 -10.74
CA VAL A 42 -3.92 -9.01 -10.55
C VAL A 42 -4.76 -9.07 -11.82
N GLY A 43 -4.56 -10.11 -12.62
CA GLY A 43 -5.25 -10.30 -13.91
C GLY A 43 -4.83 -9.30 -14.99
N LYS A 44 -5.74 -8.95 -15.90
CA LYS A 44 -5.39 -8.15 -17.11
C LYS A 44 -5.10 -6.66 -16.82
N ARG A 45 -5.74 -6.05 -15.82
CA ARG A 45 -5.67 -4.59 -15.58
C ARG A 45 -5.72 -4.12 -14.13
N ARG A 46 -5.85 -5.01 -13.13
CA ARG A 46 -5.93 -4.57 -11.73
C ARG A 46 -4.56 -4.60 -11.07
N ILE A 47 -4.35 -3.68 -10.14
CA ILE A 47 -3.18 -3.61 -9.28
C ILE A 47 -3.61 -4.12 -7.91
N GLY A 48 -2.76 -4.94 -7.30
CA GLY A 48 -2.92 -5.42 -5.94
C GLY A 48 -1.62 -5.26 -5.16
N TYR A 49 -1.74 -5.41 -3.85
CA TYR A 49 -0.66 -5.28 -2.89
C TYR A 49 -0.65 -6.53 -2.01
N ILE A 50 0.53 -7.11 -1.82
CA ILE A 50 0.69 -8.30 -0.98
C ILE A 50 0.58 -7.88 0.48
N GLY A 51 -0.18 -8.61 1.30
CA GLY A 51 -0.36 -8.29 2.71
C GLY A 51 0.95 -8.15 3.48
N GLN A 52 1.96 -8.96 3.15
CA GLN A 52 3.32 -8.84 3.71
C GLN A 52 3.94 -7.48 3.42
N ASP A 53 3.78 -6.95 2.19
CA ASP A 53 4.25 -5.61 1.84
C ASP A 53 3.48 -4.52 2.57
N ILE A 54 2.16 -4.69 2.73
CA ILE A 54 1.34 -3.76 3.52
C ILE A 54 1.80 -3.75 4.98
N LEU A 55 2.07 -4.90 5.56
CA LEU A 55 2.62 -5.03 6.91
C LEU A 55 4.00 -4.35 7.00
N ASN A 56 4.88 -4.61 6.03
CA ASN A 56 6.19 -3.96 5.96
C ASN A 56 6.04 -2.44 5.79
N LEU A 57 5.03 -1.95 5.08
CA LEU A 57 4.74 -0.53 4.90
C LEU A 57 4.09 0.09 6.14
N ILE A 58 3.33 -0.66 6.92
CA ILE A 58 2.83 -0.20 8.22
C ILE A 58 3.99 -0.10 9.21
N ASP A 59 4.87 -1.11 9.22
CA ASP A 59 6.06 -1.17 10.06
C ASP A 59 7.06 -0.05 9.69
N LYS A 60 7.41 0.08 8.40
CA LYS A 60 8.26 1.15 7.86
C LYS A 60 7.57 2.51 7.81
N GLY A 61 6.24 2.55 7.72
CA GLY A 61 5.41 3.76 7.60
C GLY A 61 5.31 4.57 8.88
N ARG A 62 5.93 4.11 9.97
CA ARG A 62 6.32 4.98 11.08
C ARG A 62 7.55 5.85 10.79
N MET A 63 8.25 5.65 9.67
CA MET A 63 9.50 6.37 9.40
C MET A 63 9.42 7.38 8.24
N GLU A 64 8.76 7.14 7.09
CA GLU A 64 8.93 8.05 5.92
C GLU A 64 7.75 8.21 4.92
N LEU A 65 6.49 8.04 5.32
CA LEU A 65 5.41 8.59 4.49
C LEU A 65 5.19 10.05 4.92
N PRO A 66 5.21 11.04 4.00
CA PRO A 66 4.96 12.43 4.39
C PRO A 66 3.52 12.52 4.88
N THR A 67 3.36 12.47 6.21
CA THR A 67 2.17 12.90 6.92
C THR A 67 2.00 14.37 6.59
N LYS A 68 1.24 14.66 5.54
CA LYS A 68 0.57 15.96 5.46
C LYS A 68 -0.45 15.94 6.58
N GLU A 69 -0.04 16.46 7.72
CA GLU A 69 -0.90 16.81 8.84
C GLU A 69 -2.09 17.61 8.28
N PHE A 70 -3.30 17.15 8.61
CA PHE A 70 -4.55 17.87 8.41
C PHE A 70 -5.06 18.29 9.78
#